data_AF-A0A975IXI8-F1
#
_entry.id   AF-A0A975IXI8-F1
#
_cell.length_a   1.000
_cell.length_b   1.000
_cell.length_c   1.000
_cell.angle_alpha   90.00
_cell.angle_beta   90.00
_cell.angle_gamma   90.00
#
_symmetry.space_group_name_H-M   'P 1'
#
loop_
_entity.id
_entity.type
_entity.pdbx_description
1 polymer ?
#
loop_
_entity_poly.entity_id
_entity_poly.type
_entity_poly.pdbx_seq_one_letter_code
_entity_poly.pdbx_strand_id
1 'polypeptide(L)'
;MRARLVIALGLAAAALAACSQPVPTHDKAYYAQHDAERATQLAACQNDPGRLAATPNCVNAQSADADGHASKFYDVAKPAPRVADPGKL
;
A
#
# COMPACT_ATOMS: atom_id res chain seq x y z
N MET A 1 -35.24 -12.78 -29.89
CA MET A 1 -34.00 -13.49 -29.50
C MET A 1 -32.74 -12.68 -29.82
N ARG A 2 -32.59 -12.13 -31.03
CA ARG A 2 -31.41 -11.31 -31.43
C ARG A 2 -31.10 -10.13 -30.51
N ALA A 3 -32.11 -9.36 -30.11
CA ALA A 3 -31.94 -8.21 -29.20
C ALA A 3 -31.45 -8.62 -27.79
N ARG A 4 -31.90 -9.76 -27.26
CA ARG A 4 -31.45 -10.29 -25.96
C ARG A 4 -29.99 -10.75 -26.01
N LEU A 5 -29.57 -11.33 -27.15
CA LEU A 5 -28.19 -11.76 -27.37
C LEU A 5 -27.22 -10.57 -27.46
N VAL A 6 -27.64 -9.50 -28.15
CA VAL A 6 -26.87 -8.25 -28.27
C VAL A 6 -26.71 -7.55 -26.92
N ILE A 7 -27.78 -7.50 -26.12
CA ILE A 7 -27.74 -6.90 -24.77
C ILE A 7 -26.81 -7.71 -23.84
N ALA A 8 -26.90 -9.04 -23.86
CA ALA A 8 -26.04 -9.89 -23.05
C ALA A 8 -24.56 -9.79 -23.44
N LEU A 9 -24.24 -9.74 -24.74
CA LEU A 9 -22.86 -9.51 -25.20
C LEU A 9 -22.34 -8.11 -24.83
N GLY A 10 -23.18 -7.08 -24.92
CA GLY A 10 -22.80 -5.71 -24.55
C GLY A 10 -22.46 -5.56 -23.06
N LEU A 11 -23.27 -6.17 -22.19
CA LEU A 11 -23.03 -6.18 -20.73
C LEU A 11 -21.74 -6.93 -20.36
N ALA A 12 -21.45 -8.05 -21.02
CA ALA A 12 -20.22 -8.80 -20.81
C ALA A 12 -18.97 -8.00 -21.22
N ALA A 13 -19.02 -7.28 -22.35
CA ALA A 13 -17.90 -6.46 -22.81
C ALA A 13 -17.63 -5.25 -21.89
N ALA A 14 -18.67 -4.63 -21.33
CA ALA A 14 -18.52 -3.51 -20.40
C ALA A 14 -17.85 -3.91 -19.07
N ALA A 15 -18.10 -5.14 -18.59
CA ALA A 15 -17.48 -5.65 -17.37
C ALA A 15 -15.95 -5.83 -17.49
N LEU A 16 -15.42 -6.11 -18.70
CA LEU A 16 -13.99 -6.27 -18.93
C LEU A 16 -13.22 -4.93 -18.96
N ALA A 17 -13.87 -3.82 -19.35
CA ALA A 17 -13.23 -2.51 -19.42
C ALA A 17 -12.98 -1.87 -18.04
N ALA A 18 -13.65 -2.37 -16.99
CA ALA A 18 -13.40 -1.97 -15.61
C ALA A 18 -12.09 -2.54 -15.04
N CYS A 19 -11.56 -3.61 -15.64
CA CYS A 19 -10.35 -4.29 -15.17
C CYS A 19 -9.04 -3.51 -15.42
N SER A 20 -9.08 -2.45 -16.23
CA SER A 20 -7.88 -1.73 -16.69
C SER A 20 -7.91 -0.23 -16.41
N GLN A 21 -8.75 0.22 -15.47
CA GLN A 21 -8.74 1.62 -15.07
C GLN A 21 -7.39 1.96 -14.41
N PRO A 22 -6.71 3.03 -14.86
CA PRO A 22 -5.49 3.48 -14.20
C PRO A 22 -5.82 3.85 -12.76
N VAL A 23 -5.18 3.18 -11.81
CA VAL A 23 -5.28 3.56 -10.40
C VAL A 23 -4.62 4.93 -10.24
N PRO A 24 -5.29 5.92 -9.59
CA PRO A 24 -4.67 7.19 -9.28
C PRO A 24 -3.33 6.99 -8.57
N THR A 25 -2.32 7.77 -8.97
CA THR A 25 -1.04 7.77 -8.28
C THR A 25 -1.11 8.76 -7.13
N HIS A 26 -0.76 8.29 -5.93
CA HIS A 26 -0.70 9.08 -4.72
C HIS A 26 0.75 9.24 -4.26
N ASP A 27 1.07 10.40 -3.68
CA ASP A 27 2.38 10.68 -3.12
C ASP A 27 2.53 10.09 -1.70
N LYS A 28 3.73 10.23 -1.12
CA LYS A 28 4.02 9.78 0.24
C LYS A 28 3.16 10.50 1.29
N ALA A 29 2.91 11.80 1.11
CA ALA A 29 2.18 12.61 2.08
C ALA A 29 0.72 12.17 2.21
N TYR A 30 0.09 11.82 1.09
CA TYR A 30 -1.22 11.20 1.05
C TYR A 30 -1.25 9.91 1.89
N TYR A 31 -0.34 8.97 1.61
CA TYR A 31 -0.31 7.71 2.37
C TYR A 31 0.03 7.91 3.84
N ALA A 32 0.77 8.95 4.22
CA ALA A 32 1.04 9.26 5.62
C ALA A 32 -0.20 9.72 6.39
N GLN A 33 -1.19 10.31 5.70
CA GLN A 33 -2.43 10.81 6.31
C GLN A 33 -3.61 9.82 6.18
N HIS A 34 -3.43 8.75 5.40
CA HIS A 34 -4.47 7.79 5.03
C HIS A 34 -4.04 6.36 5.35
N ASP A 35 -4.16 6.00 6.63
CA ASP A 35 -3.70 4.70 7.16
C ASP A 35 -4.39 3.50 6.51
N ALA A 36 -5.69 3.58 6.26
CA ALA A 36 -6.47 2.47 5.69
C ALA A 36 -6.08 2.22 4.22
N GLU A 37 -5.94 3.29 3.44
CA GLU A 37 -5.50 3.25 2.06
C GLU A 37 -4.04 2.78 1.95
N ARG A 38 -3.16 3.24 2.85
CA ARG A 38 -1.78 2.76 2.94
C ARG A 38 -1.73 1.26 3.22
N ALA A 39 -2.47 0.77 4.21
CA ALA A 39 -2.52 -0.65 4.55
C ALA A 39 -3.04 -1.51 3.38
N THR A 40 -4.09 -1.04 2.71
CA THR A 40 -4.66 -1.70 1.52
C THR A 40 -3.65 -1.76 0.37
N GLN A 41 -2.98 -0.63 0.09
CA GLN A 41 -1.97 -0.57 -0.96
C GLN A 41 -0.78 -1.48 -0.65
N LEU A 42 -0.29 -1.50 0.59
CA LEU A 42 0.80 -2.38 1.01
C LEU A 42 0.44 -3.87 0.86
N ALA A 43 -0.78 -4.26 1.22
CA ALA A 43 -1.26 -5.63 1.01
C ALA A 43 -1.27 -5.99 -0.49
N ALA A 44 -1.73 -5.08 -1.34
CA ALA A 44 -1.66 -5.28 -2.79
C ALA A 44 -0.21 -5.42 -3.29
N CYS A 45 0.72 -4.59 -2.80
CA CYS A 45 2.14 -4.66 -3.14
C CYS A 45 2.76 -6.01 -2.75
N GLN A 46 2.38 -6.57 -1.60
CA GLN A 46 2.88 -7.87 -1.11
C GLN A 46 2.29 -9.05 -1.89
N ASN A 47 1.06 -8.95 -2.36
CA ASN A 47 0.38 -10.01 -3.12
C ASN A 47 0.88 -10.14 -4.57
N ASP A 48 1.40 -9.07 -5.16
CA ASP A 48 1.98 -9.08 -6.51
C ASP A 48 3.24 -8.20 -6.60
N PRO A 49 4.34 -8.61 -5.93
CA PRO A 49 5.55 -7.81 -5.88
C PRO A 49 6.24 -7.70 -7.24
N GLY A 50 6.13 -8.75 -8.07
CA GLY A 50 6.75 -8.77 -9.40
C GLY A 50 6.19 -7.70 -10.34
N ARG A 51 4.88 -7.41 -10.25
CA ARG A 51 4.26 -6.35 -11.03
C ARG A 51 4.23 -5.00 -10.32
N LEU A 52 4.02 -4.99 -9.01
CA LEU A 52 3.63 -3.76 -8.30
C LEU A 52 4.75 -3.12 -7.49
N ALA A 53 5.78 -3.84 -7.04
CA ALA A 53 6.72 -3.34 -6.04
C ALA A 53 7.43 -2.03 -6.44
N ALA A 54 7.76 -1.87 -7.74
CA ALA A 54 8.43 -0.69 -8.28
C ALA A 54 7.46 0.43 -8.73
N THR A 55 6.15 0.24 -8.58
CA THR A 55 5.17 1.28 -8.94
C THR A 55 5.25 2.46 -7.96
N PRO A 56 4.96 3.69 -8.41
CA PRO A 56 4.98 4.87 -7.53
C PRO A 56 4.11 4.70 -6.28
N ASN A 57 2.93 4.09 -6.42
CA ASN A 57 2.04 3.83 -5.29
C ASN A 57 2.67 2.90 -4.25
N CYS A 58 3.32 1.81 -4.67
CA CYS A 58 3.99 0.90 -3.74
C CYS A 58 5.21 1.54 -3.08
N VAL A 59 6.00 2.33 -3.82
CA VAL A 59 7.18 3.02 -3.27
C VAL A 59 6.75 4.07 -2.25
N ASN A 60 5.72 4.87 -2.56
CA ASN A 60 5.23 5.91 -1.68
C ASN A 60 4.54 5.35 -0.42
N ALA A 61 3.74 4.29 -0.56
CA ALA A 61 3.11 3.62 0.58
C ALA A 61 4.16 3.00 1.51
N GLN A 62 5.16 2.29 0.97
CA GLN A 62 6.27 1.73 1.77
C GLN A 62 7.09 2.82 2.46
N SER A 63 7.36 3.94 1.77
CA SER A 63 8.09 5.06 2.36
C SER A 63 7.32 5.72 3.50
N ALA A 64 6.00 5.87 3.36
CA ALA A 64 5.15 6.39 4.43
C ALA A 64 5.09 5.44 5.64
N ASP A 65 5.03 4.13 5.38
CA ASP A 65 5.01 3.10 6.42
C ASP A 65 6.32 3.07 7.21
N ALA A 66 7.46 3.11 6.50
CA ALA A 66 8.78 3.15 7.09
C ALA A 66 8.97 4.37 8.01
N ASP A 67 8.53 5.56 7.58
CA ASP A 67 8.56 6.76 8.43
C ASP A 67 7.72 6.59 9.70
N GLY A 68 6.53 5.98 9.58
CA GLY A 68 5.64 5.72 10.72
C GLY A 68 6.22 4.71 11.71
N HIS A 69 7.05 3.77 11.25
CA HIS A 69 7.81 2.87 12.12
C HIS A 69 9.03 3.55 12.75
N ALA A 70 9.72 4.40 11.98
CA ALA A 70 10.89 5.13 12.44
C ALA A 70 10.54 6.13 13.54
N SER A 71 9.46 6.91 13.39
CA SER A 71 9.01 7.86 14.43
C SER A 71 8.78 7.16 15.77
N LYS A 72 8.07 6.02 15.76
CA LYS A 72 7.88 5.19 16.96
C LYS A 72 9.19 4.72 17.59
N PHE A 73 10.22 4.45 16.78
CA PHE A 73 11.54 4.08 17.28
C PHE A 73 12.30 5.27 17.89
N TYR A 74 12.15 6.47 17.33
CA TYR A 74 12.82 7.66 17.89
C TYR A 74 12.10 8.23 19.11
N ASP A 75 10.79 7.97 19.24
CA ASP A 75 9.98 8.41 20.38
C ASP A 75 10.15 7.53 21.63
N VAL A 76 10.78 6.34 21.53
CA VAL A 76 11.07 5.52 22.71
C VAL A 76 12.27 6.04 23.48
N ALA A 77 12.16 6.08 24.82
CA ALA A 77 13.28 6.42 25.69
C ALA A 77 14.45 5.47 25.44
N LYS A 78 15.62 6.03 25.10
CA LYS A 78 16.83 5.24 24.86
C LYS A 78 17.19 4.46 26.12
N PRO A 79 17.34 3.12 26.06
CA PRO A 79 17.76 2.35 27.21
C PRO A 79 19.15 2.80 27.67
N ALA A 80 19.42 2.67 28.97
CA ALA A 80 20.73 2.99 29.53
C ALA A 80 21.83 2.25 28.75
N PRO A 81 22.99 2.89 28.47
CA PRO A 81 24.09 2.22 27.80
C PRO A 81 24.48 0.94 28.56
N ARG A 82 24.83 -0.13 27.85
CA ARG A 82 25.37 -1.37 28.48
C ARG A 82 26.64 -1.12 29.31
N VAL A 83 27.34 -0.02 29.03
CA VAL A 83 28.52 0.42 29.77
C VAL A 83 28.17 1.06 31.12
N ALA A 84 26.93 1.53 31.29
CA ALA A 84 26.45 2.19 32.49
C ALA A 84 25.85 1.22 33.53
N ASP A 85 25.46 0.00 33.13
CA ASP A 85 24.96 -1.03 34.06
C ASP A 85 25.33 -2.45 33.57
N PRO A 86 26.59 -2.88 33.74
CA PRO A 86 27.03 -4.21 33.37
C PRO A 86 26.48 -5.25 34.37
N GLY A 87 25.25 -5.70 34.17
CA GLY A 87 24.68 -6.79 35.00
C GLY A 87 23.17 -6.95 35.01
N LYS A 88 22.40 -6.08 34.36
CA LYS A 88 20.94 -6.25 34.31
C LYS A 88 20.50 -6.85 32.97
N LEU A 89 20.04 -8.10 33.05
CA LEU A 89 19.15 -8.74 32.09
C LEU A 89 17.71 -8.45 32.48
#